data_AF-A0A2T1E440-F1
#
_entry.id   AF-A0A2T1E440-F1
#
_cell.length_a   1.000
_cell.length_b   1.000
_cell.length_c   1.000
_cell.angle_alpha   90.00
_cell.angle_beta   90.00
_cell.angle_gamma   90.00
#
_symmetry.space_group_name_H-M   'P 1'
#
loop_
_entity.id
_entity.type
_entity.pdbx_description
1 polymer ?
#
loop_
_entity_poly.entity_id
_entity_poly.type
_entity_poly.pdbx_seq_one_letter_code
_entity_poly.pdbx_strand_id
1 'polypeptide(L)'
;MDFGNNLNWDLALRTTLSASPAPNETRGYFPIPPKTILLDRYILAIGASSVKAKPNWRLAGFVSPRLLFSPSSTSEYIAAVQSEKGQAILLNQLTLVRFTDFGVTPYVMEISIPSWLQQLSLEIWKYQGT
;
A
#
# COMPACT_ATOMS: atom_id res chain seq x y z
N MET A 1 -18.39 -13.70 5.65
CA MET A 1 -17.84 -12.41 5.21
C MET A 1 -18.94 -11.58 4.58
N ASP A 2 -19.33 -10.50 5.24
CA ASP A 2 -20.30 -9.52 4.76
C ASP A 2 -19.55 -8.20 4.46
N PHE A 3 -19.05 -8.08 3.24
CA PHE A 3 -18.31 -6.89 2.79
C PHE A 3 -19.21 -5.66 2.56
N GLY A 4 -20.53 -5.86 2.45
CA GLY A 4 -21.49 -4.80 2.23
C GLY A 4 -21.80 -3.98 3.49
N ASN A 5 -21.55 -4.56 4.67
CA ASN A 5 -21.73 -3.86 5.93
C ASN A 5 -20.53 -2.95 6.23
N ASN A 6 -20.76 -1.64 6.17
CA ASN A 6 -19.73 -0.62 6.40
C ASN A 6 -19.17 -0.61 7.82
N LEU A 7 -19.89 -1.15 8.81
CA LEU A 7 -19.40 -1.29 10.20
C LEU A 7 -18.30 -2.35 10.33
N ASN A 8 -18.14 -3.21 9.32
CA ASN A 8 -17.07 -4.21 9.29
C ASN A 8 -15.74 -3.64 8.78
N TRP A 9 -15.64 -2.34 8.48
CA TRP A 9 -14.45 -1.72 7.89
C TRP A 9 -13.87 -0.63 8.78
N ASP A 10 -12.66 -0.84 9.29
CA ASP A 10 -11.94 0.14 10.10
C ASP A 10 -10.89 0.86 9.27
N LEU A 11 -10.78 2.18 9.41
CA LEU A 11 -9.73 2.97 8.77
C LEU A 11 -8.36 2.66 9.40
N ALA A 12 -7.44 2.10 8.61
CA ALA A 12 -6.07 1.83 9.02
C ALA A 12 -5.12 2.99 8.68
N LEU A 13 -5.33 3.65 7.54
CA LEU A 13 -4.51 4.79 7.10
C LEU A 13 -5.33 5.76 6.26
N ARG A 14 -5.14 7.06 6.50
CA ARG A 14 -5.53 8.14 5.58
C ARG A 14 -4.36 9.10 5.46
N THR A 15 -3.83 9.27 4.25
CA THR A 15 -2.68 10.15 4.03
C THR A 15 -2.71 10.74 2.62
N THR A 16 -2.07 11.90 2.46
CA THR A 16 -1.73 12.45 1.14
C THR A 16 -0.22 12.58 1.03
N LEU A 17 0.31 12.07 -0.07
CA LEU A 17 1.73 12.07 -0.40
C LEU A 17 1.96 12.98 -1.60
N SER A 18 3.09 13.66 -1.63
CA SER A 18 3.47 14.57 -2.73
C SER A 18 4.94 14.39 -3.06
N ALA A 19 5.27 14.49 -4.33
CA ALA A 19 6.62 14.46 -4.84
C ALA A 19 7.34 15.79 -4.53
N SER A 20 8.61 15.71 -4.16
CA SER A 20 9.45 16.88 -3.94
C SER A 20 10.03 17.39 -5.27
N PRO A 21 10.08 18.71 -5.51
CA PRO A 21 10.75 19.25 -6.68
C PRO A 21 12.25 18.94 -6.61
N ALA A 22 12.85 18.57 -7.75
CA ALA A 22 14.28 18.33 -7.80
C ALA A 22 15.04 19.66 -7.80
N PRO A 23 16.00 19.89 -6.87
CA PRO A 23 16.78 21.11 -6.87
C PRO A 23 17.61 21.12 -8.16
N ASN A 24 17.45 22.19 -8.96
CA ASN A 24 18.15 22.46 -10.23
C ASN A 24 17.54 21.87 -11.52
N GLU A 25 16.34 21.28 -11.49
CA GLU A 25 15.60 20.95 -12.72
C GLU A 25 14.30 21.75 -12.82
N THR A 26 14.12 22.48 -13.93
CA THR A 26 12.92 23.32 -14.18
C THR A 26 11.62 22.49 -14.29
N ARG A 27 11.72 21.17 -14.48
CA ARG A 27 10.56 20.27 -14.67
C ARG A 27 10.72 18.88 -14.00
N GLY A 28 11.71 18.71 -13.12
CA GLY A 28 12.00 17.43 -12.47
C GLY A 28 11.32 17.29 -11.10
N TYR A 29 10.74 16.12 -10.82
CA TYR A 29 10.24 15.76 -9.50
C TYR A 29 10.92 14.48 -9.03
N PHE A 30 11.31 14.42 -7.75
CA PHE A 30 11.69 13.16 -7.13
C PHE A 30 10.46 12.27 -6.96
N PRO A 31 10.57 10.96 -7.27
CA PRO A 31 9.49 10.02 -7.03
C PRO A 31 9.00 10.07 -5.58
N ILE A 32 7.69 9.86 -5.39
CA ILE A 32 7.15 9.66 -4.04
C ILE A 32 7.76 8.35 -3.49
N PRO A 33 8.42 8.37 -2.32
CA PRO A 33 9.02 7.17 -1.77
C PRO A 33 7.94 6.14 -1.41
N PRO A 34 8.28 4.84 -1.42
CA PRO A 34 7.36 3.79 -0.97
C PRO A 34 6.85 4.07 0.45
N LYS A 35 5.57 3.77 0.69
CA LYS A 35 4.94 3.92 2.01
C LYS A 35 4.77 2.55 2.66
N THR A 36 5.18 2.43 3.92
CA THR A 36 4.97 1.22 4.72
C THR A 36 3.97 1.48 5.86
N ILE A 37 3.20 0.46 6.22
CA ILE A 37 2.28 0.46 7.35
C ILE A 37 2.21 -0.95 7.97
N LEU A 38 2.05 -1.03 9.30
CA LEU A 38 1.80 -2.29 10.01
C LEU A 38 0.31 -2.61 10.01
N LEU A 39 -0.05 -3.84 9.66
CA LEU A 39 -1.44 -4.31 9.62
C LEU A 39 -1.58 -5.66 10.33
N ASP A 40 -2.77 -5.88 10.87
CA ASP A 40 -3.20 -7.06 11.64
C ASP A 40 -4.30 -7.87 10.94
N ARG A 41 -4.72 -7.45 9.74
CA ARG A 41 -5.77 -8.07 8.94
C ARG A 41 -5.32 -8.21 7.49
N TYR A 42 -5.66 -9.34 6.87
CA TYR A 42 -5.23 -9.67 5.49
C TYR A 42 -6.25 -9.29 4.42
N ILE A 43 -7.45 -8.84 4.79
CA ILE A 43 -8.47 -8.34 3.87
C ILE A 43 -8.56 -6.83 4.02
N LEU A 44 -8.26 -6.12 2.93
CA LEU A 44 -8.13 -4.68 2.90
C LEU A 44 -8.94 -4.08 1.75
N ALA A 45 -9.55 -2.94 1.98
CA ALA A 45 -10.03 -2.06 0.92
C ALA A 45 -9.05 -0.90 0.81
N ILE A 46 -8.66 -0.54 -0.41
CA ILE A 46 -7.71 0.54 -0.66
C ILE A 46 -8.31 1.50 -1.68
N GLY A 47 -8.47 2.75 -1.26
CA GLY A 47 -8.89 3.86 -2.11
C GLY A 47 -7.70 4.73 -2.43
N ALA A 48 -7.52 5.07 -3.70
CA ALA A 48 -6.45 5.95 -4.14
C ALA A 48 -6.99 7.00 -5.10
N SER A 49 -6.51 8.24 -4.97
CA SER A 49 -6.85 9.34 -5.89
C SER A 49 -5.69 10.31 -6.03
N SER A 50 -5.71 11.14 -7.08
CA SER A 50 -4.69 12.17 -7.31
C SER A 50 -5.29 13.29 -8.13
N VAL A 51 -5.20 14.53 -7.64
CA VAL A 51 -5.67 15.70 -8.39
C VAL A 51 -4.67 16.14 -9.47
N LYS A 52 -3.43 15.64 -9.40
CA LYS A 52 -2.38 15.88 -10.40
C LYS A 52 -2.23 14.75 -11.42
N ALA A 53 -3.01 13.68 -11.32
CA ALA A 53 -2.96 12.58 -12.29
C ALA A 53 -3.58 13.00 -13.63
N LYS A 54 -2.99 12.49 -14.73
CA LYS A 54 -3.58 12.67 -16.06
C LYS A 54 -4.88 11.85 -16.16
N PRO A 55 -5.89 12.31 -16.92
CA PRO A 55 -7.18 11.61 -17.02
C PRO A 55 -7.10 10.17 -17.52
N ASN A 56 -6.06 9.83 -18.30
CA ASN A 56 -5.85 8.48 -18.83
C ASN A 56 -5.06 7.56 -17.89
N TRP A 57 -4.56 8.07 -16.76
CA TRP A 57 -3.83 7.26 -15.79
C TRP A 57 -4.79 6.46 -14.92
N ARG A 58 -4.52 5.16 -14.82
CA ARG A 58 -5.34 4.22 -14.03
C ARG A 58 -4.61 3.63 -12.84
N LEU A 59 -3.29 3.50 -12.91
CA LEU A 59 -2.49 2.87 -11.85
C LEU A 59 -2.13 3.91 -10.77
N ALA A 60 -2.48 3.61 -9.52
CA ALA A 60 -2.05 4.38 -8.35
C ALA A 60 -0.74 3.83 -7.75
N GLY A 61 -0.55 2.50 -7.83
CA GLY A 61 0.65 1.83 -7.36
C GLY A 61 0.44 0.34 -7.15
N PHE A 62 1.39 -0.30 -6.46
CA PHE A 62 1.27 -1.71 -6.08
C PHE A 62 1.39 -1.85 -4.58
N VAL A 63 0.62 -2.78 -4.03
CA VAL A 63 0.66 -3.14 -2.61
C VAL A 63 1.20 -4.55 -2.45
N SER A 64 2.17 -4.71 -1.56
CA SER A 64 2.82 -5.99 -1.30
C SER A 64 2.94 -6.24 0.21
N PRO A 65 2.61 -7.45 0.69
CA PRO A 65 2.90 -7.84 2.06
C PRO A 65 4.40 -8.17 2.20
N ARG A 66 4.97 -7.73 3.31
CA ARG A 66 6.35 -7.95 3.72
C ARG A 66 6.33 -8.59 5.11
N LEU A 67 6.86 -9.81 5.18
CA LEU A 67 6.97 -10.56 6.43
C LEU A 67 8.40 -10.42 6.94
N LEU A 68 8.56 -10.05 8.21
CA LEU A 68 9.86 -10.14 8.87
C LEU A 68 10.15 -11.61 9.12
N PHE A 69 11.21 -12.11 8.49
CA PHE A 69 11.59 -13.51 8.52
C PHE A 69 13.06 -13.64 8.90
N SER A 70 13.33 -14.52 9.86
CA SER A 70 14.66 -15.06 10.10
C SER A 70 14.66 -16.54 9.68
N PRO A 71 15.51 -16.95 8.73
CA PRO A 71 15.53 -18.34 8.25
C PRO A 71 15.93 -19.36 9.32
N SER A 72 16.68 -18.96 10.34
CA SER A 72 17.21 -19.85 11.39
C SER A 72 17.52 -19.06 12.65
N SER A 73 17.43 -19.71 13.81
CA SER A 73 17.87 -19.16 15.10
C SER A 73 19.37 -18.89 15.18
N THR A 74 20.16 -19.46 14.25
CA THR A 74 21.61 -19.24 14.14
C THR A 74 21.98 -18.26 13.02
N SER A 75 20.99 -17.72 12.31
CA SER A 75 21.20 -16.79 11.21
C SER A 75 21.10 -15.35 11.70
N GLU A 76 22.06 -14.51 11.30
CA GLU A 76 22.00 -13.06 11.51
C GLU A 76 21.17 -12.36 10.42
N TYR A 77 20.76 -13.07 9.37
CA TYR A 77 19.92 -12.53 8.30
C TYR A 77 18.48 -12.42 8.77
N ILE A 78 18.09 -11.23 9.24
CA ILE A 78 16.70 -10.83 9.46
C ILE A 78 16.31 -9.90 8.32
N ALA A 79 15.34 -10.31 7.49
CA ALA A 79 14.92 -9.53 6.33
C ALA A 79 13.40 -9.50 6.17
N ALA A 80 12.91 -8.41 5.56
CA ALA A 80 11.54 -8.29 5.12
C ALA A 80 11.36 -9.00 3.77
N VAL A 81 10.80 -10.20 3.81
CA VAL A 81 10.56 -11.01 2.61
C VAL A 81 9.18 -10.68 2.04
N GLN A 82 9.11 -10.47 0.73
CA GLN A 82 7.83 -10.38 0.04
C GLN A 82 7.22 -11.77 -0.08
N SER A 83 6.10 -12.01 0.59
CA SER A 83 5.44 -13.32 0.57
C SER A 83 4.63 -13.55 -0.71
N GLU A 84 4.13 -12.49 -1.32
CA GLU A 84 3.22 -12.56 -2.48
C GLU A 84 3.50 -11.46 -3.50
N LYS A 85 3.13 -11.69 -4.77
CA LYS A 85 3.23 -10.68 -5.83
C LYS A 85 2.40 -9.45 -5.46
N GLY A 86 2.95 -8.27 -5.74
CA GLY A 86 2.25 -7.01 -5.52
C GLY A 86 0.94 -6.92 -6.31
N GLN A 87 -0.14 -6.54 -5.64
CA GLN A 87 -1.45 -6.29 -6.24
C GLN A 87 -1.56 -4.83 -6.67
N ALA A 88 -2.11 -4.57 -7.85
CA ALA A 88 -2.25 -3.22 -8.37
C ALA A 88 -3.39 -2.48 -7.67
N ILE A 89 -3.15 -1.25 -7.23
CA ILE A 89 -4.17 -0.31 -6.74
C ILE A 89 -4.48 0.65 -7.89
N LEU A 90 -5.78 0.87 -8.13
CA LEU A 90 -6.24 1.75 -9.20
C LEU A 90 -6.63 3.14 -8.68
N LEU A 91 -6.37 4.17 -9.49
CA LEU A 91 -6.78 5.54 -9.22
C LEU A 91 -8.30 5.68 -9.37
N ASN A 92 -8.89 6.46 -8.46
CA ASN A 92 -10.32 6.80 -8.39
C ASN A 92 -11.23 5.58 -8.29
N GLN A 93 -10.71 4.49 -7.72
CA GLN A 93 -11.43 3.23 -7.51
C GLN A 93 -11.07 2.65 -6.14
N LEU A 94 -12.00 1.85 -5.59
CA LEU A 94 -11.72 1.01 -4.43
C LEU A 94 -11.19 -0.33 -4.94
N THR A 95 -9.99 -0.67 -4.50
CA THR A 95 -9.37 -1.96 -4.78
C THR A 95 -9.50 -2.84 -3.54
N LEU A 96 -10.20 -3.97 -3.65
CA LEU A 96 -10.23 -5.00 -2.62
C LEU A 96 -9.01 -5.89 -2.76
N VAL A 97 -8.25 -6.01 -1.69
CA VAL A 97 -7.00 -6.78 -1.63
C VAL A 97 -7.14 -7.83 -0.56
N ARG A 98 -6.81 -9.07 -0.92
CA ARG A 98 -6.72 -10.19 0.02
C ARG A 98 -5.33 -10.78 -0.08
N PHE A 99 -4.62 -10.77 1.04
CA PHE A 99 -3.35 -11.46 1.21
C PHE A 99 -3.57 -12.83 1.86
N THR A 100 -2.59 -13.70 1.70
CA THR A 100 -2.52 -14.99 2.36
C THR A 100 -2.13 -14.80 3.82
N ASP A 101 -2.89 -15.42 4.71
CA ASP A 101 -2.59 -15.43 6.14
C ASP A 101 -1.55 -16.51 6.43
N PHE A 102 -0.33 -16.08 6.75
CA PHE A 102 0.78 -16.96 7.15
C PHE A 102 0.90 -17.11 8.69
N GLY A 103 -0.10 -16.64 9.46
CA GLY A 103 -0.08 -16.65 10.91
C GLY A 103 0.87 -15.62 11.54
N VAL A 104 1.35 -14.66 10.75
CA VAL A 104 2.33 -13.63 11.18
C VAL A 104 1.64 -12.28 11.25
N THR A 105 1.28 -11.85 12.46
CA THR A 105 0.69 -10.54 12.71
C THR A 105 1.43 -9.81 13.85
N PRO A 106 1.65 -8.49 13.75
CA PRO A 106 1.40 -7.65 12.58
C PRO A 106 2.39 -7.94 11.45
N TYR A 107 1.97 -7.70 10.20
CA TYR A 107 2.86 -7.71 9.04
C TYR A 107 3.07 -6.30 8.49
N VAL A 108 4.13 -6.11 7.71
CA VAL A 108 4.38 -4.83 7.03
C VAL A 108 3.72 -4.88 5.66
N MET A 109 2.90 -3.88 5.34
CA MET A 109 2.40 -3.66 4.00
C MET A 109 3.18 -2.52 3.36
N GLU A 110 3.77 -2.78 2.20
CA GLU A 110 4.49 -1.79 1.41
C GLU A 110 3.66 -1.37 0.20
N ILE A 111 3.66 -0.08 -0.07
CA ILE A 111 2.96 0.54 -1.19
C ILE A 111 4.01 1.22 -2.05
N SER A 112 4.26 0.66 -3.23
CA SER A 112 5.14 1.24 -4.22
C SER A 112 4.35 2.18 -5.13
N ILE A 113 4.85 3.40 -5.28
CA ILE A 113 4.18 4.46 -6.03
C ILE A 113 4.98 4.68 -7.33
N PRO A 114 4.32 4.67 -8.50
CA PRO A 114 4.99 4.94 -9.75
C PRO A 114 5.67 6.30 -9.78
N SER A 115 6.86 6.37 -10.36
CA SER A 115 7.70 7.58 -10.37
C SER A 115 7.06 8.79 -11.06
N TRP A 116 6.09 8.56 -11.94
CA TRP A 116 5.37 9.62 -12.65
C TRP A 116 4.27 10.29 -11.83
N LEU A 117 3.84 9.70 -10.70
CA LEU A 117 2.83 10.32 -9.83
C LEU A 117 3.47 11.40 -8.96
N GLN A 118 2.99 12.63 -9.11
CA GLN A 118 3.46 13.78 -8.32
C GLN A 118 2.68 13.98 -7.02
N GLN A 119 1.51 13.36 -6.89
CA GLN A 119 0.67 13.41 -5.71
C GLN A 119 -0.19 12.15 -5.66
N LEU A 120 -0.43 11.63 -4.46
CA LEU A 120 -1.28 10.48 -4.22
C LEU A 120 -2.00 10.66 -2.88
N SER A 121 -3.33 10.69 -2.89
CA SER A 121 -4.17 10.57 -1.71
C SER A 121 -4.57 9.10 -1.57
N LEU A 122 -4.38 8.56 -0.38
CA LEU A 122 -4.52 7.14 -0.10
C LEU A 122 -5.34 6.94 1.18
N GLU A 123 -6.31 6.04 1.10
CA GLU A 123 -7.09 5.55 2.23
C GLU A 123 -7.07 4.02 2.22
N ILE A 124 -6.83 3.43 3.39
CA ILE A 124 -6.79 1.99 3.59
C ILE A 124 -7.72 1.64 4.73
N TRP A 125 -8.61 0.69 4.47
CA TRP A 125 -9.49 0.10 5.46
C TRP A 125 -9.17 -1.37 5.65
N LYS A 126 -9.24 -1.83 6.89
CA LYS A 126 -9.08 -3.23 7.27
C LYS A 126 -10.45 -3.83 7.60
N TYR A 127 -10.73 -5.00 7.06
CA TYR A 127 -11.97 -5.72 7.35
C TYR A 127 -11.90 -6.39 8.74
N GLN A 128 -12.88 -6.11 9.59
CA GLN A 128 -13.04 -6.67 10.94
C GLN A 128 -14.16 -7.69 11.07
N GLY A 129 -15.01 -7.82 10.03
CA GLY A 129 -16.12 -8.75 10.10
C GLY A 129 -15.64 -10.20 10.26
N THR A 130 -16.41 -10.99 11.00
CA THR A 130 -16.21 -12.44 11.15
C THR A 130 -16.73 -13.23 9.95
#